data_AF-A0A6J7BUH9-F1
#
_entry.id   AF-A0A6J7BUH9-F1
#
_cell.length_a   1.000
_cell.length_b   1.000
_cell.length_c   1.000
_cell.angle_alpha   90.00
_cell.angle_beta   90.00
_cell.angle_gamma   90.00
#
_symmetry.space_group_name_H-M   'P 1'
#
loop_
_entity.id
_entity.type
_entity.pdbx_description
1 polymer ?
#
loop_
_entity_poly.entity_id
_entity_poly.type
_entity_poly.pdbx_seq_one_letter_code
_entity_poly.pdbx_strand_id
1 'polypeptide(L)'
;MPLKANDTDGAVTRKRLETWAAGREKVTIVAATDAATVQTAAQLSGAARVVYTMTPSTGRTLTTPTGAQLGAGFTDEAVGTSFEFTVVNVAAATHAITLTAGASGVTLLGVAGMATVAAASSATFVGVFTAADTVSIYRK
;
A
#
# COMPACT_ATOMS: atom_id res chain seq x y z
N MET A 1 -4.59 -10.64 3.26
CA MET A 1 -4.70 -10.65 4.73
C MET A 1 -5.25 -11.98 5.26
N PRO A 2 -4.40 -12.90 5.74
CA PRO A 2 -4.90 -14.13 6.38
C PRO A 2 -5.74 -13.79 7.63
N LEU A 3 -6.81 -14.54 7.86
CA LEU A 3 -7.40 -14.64 9.19
C LEU A 3 -6.39 -15.42 10.04
N LYS A 4 -5.50 -14.74 10.77
CA LYS A 4 -4.79 -15.45 11.83
C LYS A 4 -5.76 -15.59 13.00
N ALA A 5 -5.97 -16.83 13.43
CA ALA A 5 -6.37 -17.05 14.80
C ALA A 5 -5.31 -16.39 15.68
N ASN A 6 -5.74 -15.72 16.75
CA ASN A 6 -4.82 -15.18 17.74
C ASN A 6 -3.88 -16.33 18.14
N ASP A 7 -2.58 -16.27 17.85
CA ASP A 7 -1.64 -17.36 18.12
C ASP A 7 -1.34 -17.53 19.63
N THR A 8 -2.27 -17.07 20.49
CA THR A 8 -2.42 -17.45 21.89
C THR A 8 -3.81 -16.98 22.36
N ASP A 9 -4.69 -17.90 22.74
CA ASP A 9 -5.95 -17.70 23.48
C ASP A 9 -7.02 -16.72 22.92
N GLY A 10 -7.86 -17.18 21.98
CA GLY A 10 -9.17 -16.55 21.78
C GLY A 10 -10.04 -17.17 20.69
N ALA A 11 -11.31 -17.41 20.99
CA ALA A 11 -12.28 -17.91 20.01
C ALA A 11 -12.42 -16.95 18.81
N VAL A 12 -12.44 -17.50 17.60
CA VAL A 12 -12.81 -16.75 16.39
C VAL A 12 -14.30 -16.41 16.51
N THR A 13 -14.60 -15.14 16.78
CA THR A 13 -16.00 -14.70 16.89
C THR A 13 -16.57 -14.43 15.50
N ARG A 14 -17.89 -14.64 15.34
CA ARG A 14 -18.61 -14.26 14.11
C ARG A 14 -18.35 -12.81 13.73
N LYS A 15 -18.28 -11.91 14.73
CA LYS A 15 -18.02 -10.49 14.50
C LYS A 15 -16.63 -10.21 13.90
N ARG A 16 -15.60 -10.96 14.31
CA ARG A 16 -14.27 -10.87 13.70
C ARG A 16 -14.27 -11.36 12.27
N LEU A 17 -14.98 -12.45 11.98
CA LEU A 17 -15.14 -12.96 10.63
C LEU A 17 -15.87 -11.97 9.71
N GLU A 18 -16.95 -11.36 10.19
CA GLU A 18 -17.67 -10.30 9.47
C GLU A 18 -16.77 -9.10 9.16
N THR A 19 -15.99 -8.65 10.15
CA THR A 19 -15.07 -7.52 10.00
C THR A 19 -13.96 -7.84 9.00
N TRP A 20 -13.40 -9.05 9.08
CA TRP A 20 -12.40 -9.51 8.13
C TRP A 20 -12.95 -9.63 6.71
N ALA A 21 -14.14 -10.22 6.54
CA ALA A 21 -14.78 -10.38 5.24
C ALA A 21 -15.07 -9.00 4.61
N ALA A 22 -15.64 -8.08 5.39
CA ALA A 22 -15.86 -6.70 4.97
C ALA A 22 -14.55 -6.01 4.57
N GLY A 23 -13.47 -6.18 5.36
CA GLY A 23 -12.15 -5.65 5.03
C GLY A 23 -11.57 -6.25 3.75
N ARG A 24 -11.78 -7.56 3.52
CA ARG A 24 -11.30 -8.32 2.35
C ARG A 24 -11.94 -7.91 1.04
N GLU A 25 -13.19 -7.46 1.08
CA GLU A 25 -13.93 -7.01 -0.10
C GLU A 25 -13.80 -5.49 -0.31
N LYS A 26 -13.40 -4.75 0.74
CA LYS A 26 -13.29 -3.31 0.68
C LYS A 26 -12.17 -2.86 -0.26
N VAL A 27 -12.56 -2.02 -1.20
CA VAL A 27 -11.66 -1.22 -2.03
C VAL A 27 -11.78 0.22 -1.61
N THR A 28 -10.65 0.88 -1.35
CA THR A 28 -10.61 2.31 -1.04
C THR A 28 -9.99 3.06 -2.20
N ILE A 29 -10.69 4.07 -2.73
CA ILE A 29 -10.15 4.98 -3.73
C ILE A 29 -9.70 6.25 -3.00
N VAL A 30 -8.43 6.61 -3.19
CA VAL A 30 -7.84 7.83 -2.65
C VAL A 30 -7.53 8.76 -3.81
N ALA A 31 -8.33 9.83 -3.94
CA ALA A 31 -8.06 10.91 -4.87
C ALA A 31 -6.96 11.81 -4.29
N ALA A 32 -5.72 11.57 -4.71
CA ALA A 32 -4.58 12.38 -4.31
C ALA A 32 -4.58 13.70 -5.09
N THR A 33 -4.27 14.80 -4.38
CA THR A 33 -4.10 16.11 -4.98
C THR A 33 -2.90 16.14 -5.93
N ASP A 34 -2.87 17.11 -6.85
CA ASP A 34 -1.70 17.38 -7.69
C ASP A 34 -0.55 18.00 -6.87
N ALA A 35 0.03 17.20 -5.98
CA ALA A 35 1.11 17.55 -5.07
C ALA A 35 1.89 16.30 -4.65
N ALA A 36 3.11 16.48 -4.14
CA ALA A 36 3.83 15.38 -3.51
C ALA A 36 3.01 14.85 -2.33
N THR A 37 2.76 13.55 -2.29
CA THR A 37 1.84 12.93 -1.34
C THR A 37 2.54 11.82 -0.58
N VAL A 38 2.35 11.78 0.73
CA VAL A 38 2.76 10.65 1.56
C VAL A 38 1.53 9.79 1.83
N GLN A 39 1.61 8.52 1.47
CA GLN A 39 0.57 7.53 1.78
C GLN A 39 0.45 7.36 3.29
N THR A 40 -0.75 7.02 3.77
CA THR A 40 -0.94 6.70 5.19
C THR A 40 -1.05 5.19 5.39
N ALA A 41 -0.43 4.68 6.46
CA ALA A 41 -0.54 3.25 6.80
C ALA A 41 -1.98 2.85 7.09
N ALA A 42 -2.78 3.73 7.71
CA ALA A 42 -4.19 3.50 8.00
C ALA A 42 -5.05 3.33 6.73
N GLN A 43 -4.75 4.06 5.65
CA GLN A 43 -5.42 3.84 4.37
C GLN A 43 -5.06 2.47 3.79
N LEU A 44 -3.78 2.09 3.87
CA LEU A 44 -3.26 0.83 3.34
C LEU A 44 -3.75 -0.40 4.10
N SER A 45 -3.85 -0.34 5.43
CA SER A 45 -4.33 -1.46 6.26
C SER A 45 -5.84 -1.52 6.41
N GLY A 46 -6.54 -0.41 6.19
CA GLY A 46 -8.00 -0.31 6.34
C GLY A 46 -8.83 -0.89 5.18
N ALA A 47 -8.19 -1.51 4.17
CA ALA A 47 -8.85 -2.10 3.00
C ALA A 47 -7.98 -3.20 2.38
N ALA A 48 -8.61 -4.17 1.72
CA ALA A 48 -7.88 -5.20 0.97
C ALA A 48 -7.09 -4.65 -0.21
N ARG A 49 -7.61 -3.58 -0.82
CA ARG A 49 -6.99 -2.91 -1.95
C ARG A 49 -7.21 -1.40 -1.85
N VAL A 50 -6.12 -0.66 -2.02
CA VAL A 50 -6.16 0.80 -2.14
C VAL A 50 -5.81 1.21 -3.55
N VAL A 51 -6.56 2.13 -4.12
CA VAL A 51 -6.31 2.72 -5.44
C VAL A 51 -6.05 4.21 -5.24
N TYR A 52 -4.81 4.64 -5.44
CA TYR A 52 -4.46 6.06 -5.51
C TYR A 52 -4.67 6.57 -6.92
N THR A 53 -5.57 7.54 -7.08
CA THR A 53 -5.77 8.24 -8.35
C THR A 53 -5.20 9.64 -8.22
N MET A 54 -4.44 10.09 -9.21
CA MET A 54 -3.89 11.44 -9.24
C MET A 54 -3.92 11.95 -10.68
N THR A 55 -4.14 13.25 -10.84
CA THR A 55 -4.01 13.94 -12.14
C THR A 55 -2.86 14.94 -12.08
N PRO A 56 -1.61 14.49 -12.26
CA PRO A 56 -0.44 15.36 -12.23
C PRO A 56 -0.43 16.41 -13.35
N SER A 57 -0.07 17.66 -13.02
CA SER A 57 0.32 18.70 -14.00
C SER A 57 1.84 18.87 -14.16
N THR A 58 2.61 18.16 -13.33
CA THR A 58 4.07 18.03 -13.37
C THR A 58 4.46 16.67 -12.77
N GLY A 59 5.73 16.27 -12.82
CA GLY A 59 6.18 15.05 -12.15
C GLY A 59 5.84 15.08 -10.65
N ARG A 60 5.23 14.00 -10.14
CA ARG A 60 4.82 13.92 -8.73
C ARG A 60 5.43 12.72 -8.02
N THR A 61 5.67 12.91 -6.73
CA THR A 61 6.16 11.85 -5.85
C THR A 61 5.01 11.33 -5.00
N LEU A 62 4.89 10.00 -4.95
CA LEU A 62 4.05 9.31 -3.99
C LEU A 62 4.99 8.55 -3.04
N THR A 63 5.10 9.00 -1.80
CA THR A 63 5.99 8.39 -0.81
C THR A 63 5.20 7.37 0.01
N THR A 64 5.76 6.18 0.23
CA THR A 64 5.14 5.19 1.13
C THR A 64 5.24 5.65 2.59
N PRO A 65 4.44 5.12 3.52
CA PRO A 65 4.71 5.33 4.94
C PRO A 65 6.08 4.72 5.30
N THR A 66 6.63 5.13 6.44
CA THR A 66 7.81 4.45 7.03
C THR A 66 7.46 3.04 7.44
N GLY A 67 8.47 2.18 7.55
CA GLY A 67 8.30 0.81 8.03
C GLY A 67 7.63 0.74 9.41
N ALA A 68 7.99 1.64 10.32
CA ALA A 68 7.36 1.74 11.64
C ALA A 68 5.87 2.14 11.59
N GLN A 69 5.48 3.04 10.68
CA GLN A 69 4.07 3.37 10.47
C GLN A 69 3.31 2.18 9.89
N LEU A 70 3.93 1.40 8.99
CA LEU A 70 3.35 0.19 8.43
C LEU A 70 3.20 -0.89 9.51
N GLY A 71 4.24 -1.18 10.30
CA GLY A 71 4.16 -2.13 11.42
C GLY A 71 3.08 -1.78 12.44
N ALA A 72 2.93 -0.48 12.76
CA ALA A 72 1.86 -0.02 13.64
C ALA A 72 0.46 -0.07 13.01
N GLY A 73 0.35 0.10 11.69
CA GLY A 73 -0.94 0.07 10.97
C GLY A 73 -1.43 -1.34 10.64
N PHE A 74 -0.50 -2.28 10.50
CA PHE A 74 -0.70 -3.69 10.18
C PHE A 74 -0.35 -4.54 11.42
N THR A 75 -1.22 -4.47 12.43
CA THR A 75 -0.97 -5.07 13.76
C THR A 75 -1.12 -6.59 13.81
N ASP A 76 -1.81 -7.20 12.83
CA ASP A 76 -2.07 -8.64 12.79
C ASP A 76 -1.11 -9.37 11.83
N GLU A 77 -0.18 -8.62 11.23
CA GLU A 77 0.69 -9.08 10.16
C GLU A 77 1.97 -9.72 10.70
N ALA A 78 2.16 -10.98 10.34
CA ALA A 78 3.45 -11.64 10.53
C ALA A 78 4.40 -11.32 9.37
N VAL A 79 5.70 -11.49 9.60
CA VAL A 79 6.69 -11.57 8.53
C VAL A 79 6.24 -12.58 7.48
N GLY A 80 6.31 -12.18 6.20
CA GLY A 80 5.83 -12.96 5.05
C GLY A 80 4.40 -12.63 4.61
N THR A 81 3.67 -11.77 5.34
CA THR A 81 2.38 -11.24 4.88
C THR A 81 2.56 -10.09 3.90
N SER A 82 1.49 -9.79 3.14
CA SER A 82 1.51 -8.74 2.14
C SER A 82 0.24 -7.90 2.08
N PHE A 83 0.41 -6.69 1.54
CA PHE A 83 -0.66 -5.78 1.16
C PHE A 83 -0.48 -5.31 -0.28
N GLU A 84 -1.57 -4.89 -0.91
CA GLU A 84 -1.57 -4.41 -2.30
C GLU A 84 -2.13 -3.00 -2.42
N PHE A 85 -1.50 -2.18 -3.26
CA PHE A 85 -2.05 -0.90 -3.67
C PHE A 85 -1.78 -0.66 -5.15
N THR A 86 -2.66 0.10 -5.78
CA THR A 86 -2.57 0.49 -7.18
C THR A 86 -2.43 1.99 -7.26
N VAL A 87 -1.58 2.47 -8.16
CA VAL A 87 -1.44 3.88 -8.52
C VAL A 87 -1.95 4.05 -9.94
N VAL A 88 -2.90 4.98 -10.13
CA VAL A 88 -3.46 5.35 -11.43
C VAL A 88 -3.07 6.79 -11.73
N ASN A 89 -2.30 6.96 -12.79
CA ASN A 89 -1.87 8.25 -13.28
C ASN A 89 -2.80 8.68 -14.43
N VAL A 90 -3.64 9.67 -14.14
CA VAL A 90 -4.64 10.21 -15.08
C VAL A 90 -4.11 11.47 -15.82
N ALA A 91 -2.82 11.81 -15.68
CA ALA A 91 -2.22 12.87 -16.48
C ALA A 91 -2.40 12.59 -17.98
N ALA A 92 -2.82 13.62 -18.73
CA ALA A 92 -3.03 13.53 -20.16
C ALA A 92 -1.72 13.52 -20.98
N ALA A 93 -0.61 13.97 -20.39
CA ALA A 93 0.71 14.02 -21.01
C ALA A 93 1.82 13.77 -19.98
N THR A 94 3.06 13.59 -20.48
CA THR A 94 4.39 13.18 -19.92
C THR A 94 4.72 13.20 -18.41
N HIS A 95 3.83 13.66 -17.54
CA HIS A 95 4.00 13.74 -16.09
C HIS A 95 3.86 12.36 -15.45
N ALA A 96 4.99 11.79 -15.03
CA ALA A 96 5.00 10.53 -14.30
C ALA A 96 4.74 10.73 -12.80
N ILE A 97 4.20 9.68 -12.17
CA ILE A 97 4.20 9.54 -10.71
C ILE A 97 5.33 8.60 -10.34
N THR A 98 6.22 9.04 -9.47
CA THR A 98 7.33 8.24 -8.95
C THR A 98 7.01 7.80 -7.52
N LEU A 99 6.89 6.49 -7.32
CA LEU A 99 6.83 5.89 -6.00
C LEU A 99 8.19 6.05 -5.32
N THR A 100 8.21 6.51 -4.07
CA THR A 100 9.44 6.63 -3.28
C THR A 100 9.27 5.91 -1.97
N ALA A 101 10.30 5.18 -1.54
CA ALA A 101 10.30 4.54 -0.23
C ALA A 101 10.15 5.60 0.87
N GLY A 102 9.45 5.24 1.94
CA GLY A 102 9.49 5.99 3.19
C GLY A 102 10.93 6.13 3.68
N ALA A 103 11.17 7.12 4.53
CA ALA A 103 12.52 7.47 4.98
C ALA A 103 13.29 6.33 5.66
N SER A 104 12.59 5.30 6.16
CA SER A 104 13.17 4.12 6.78
C SER A 104 12.24 2.90 6.65
N GLY A 105 12.83 1.70 6.73
CA GLY A 105 12.10 0.43 6.82
C GLY A 105 11.31 0.05 5.57
N VAL A 106 11.51 0.72 4.43
CA VAL A 106 10.89 0.37 3.16
C VAL A 106 11.95 0.28 2.06
N THR A 107 11.93 -0.81 1.31
CA THR A 107 12.81 -1.02 0.17
C THR A 107 11.98 -1.26 -1.08
N LEU A 108 12.18 -0.45 -2.12
CA LEU A 108 11.58 -0.72 -3.43
C LEU A 108 12.52 -1.66 -4.20
N LEU A 109 12.02 -2.83 -4.58
CA LEU A 109 12.78 -3.87 -5.27
C LEU A 109 12.24 -4.13 -6.67
N GLY A 110 13.13 -4.54 -7.58
CA GLY A 110 12.81 -4.81 -8.99
C GLY A 110 13.74 -4.10 -9.96
N VAL A 111 13.31 -4.00 -11.22
CA VAL A 111 14.05 -3.30 -12.30
C VAL A 111 13.99 -1.80 -12.08
N ALA A 112 15.06 -1.04 -12.36
CA ALA A 112 15.23 0.39 -12.07
C ALA A 112 14.05 1.34 -12.44
N GLY A 113 13.11 0.94 -13.31
CA GLY A 113 11.89 1.69 -13.65
C GLY A 113 10.61 1.27 -12.91
N MET A 114 10.66 0.31 -11.98
CA MET A 114 9.46 -0.26 -11.36
C MET A 114 8.63 0.79 -10.61
N ALA A 115 9.30 1.78 -10.02
CA ALA A 115 8.71 2.83 -9.20
C ALA A 115 7.99 3.91 -10.02
N THR A 116 8.20 3.97 -11.33
CA THR A 116 7.63 5.01 -12.19
C THR A 116 6.32 4.54 -12.82
N VAL A 117 5.28 5.36 -12.68
CA VAL A 117 3.97 5.20 -13.30
C VAL A 117 3.81 6.30 -14.35
N ALA A 118 3.91 5.91 -15.63
CA ALA A 118 3.81 6.83 -16.75
C ALA A 118 2.43 7.51 -16.83
N ALA A 119 2.34 8.61 -17.56
CA ALA A 119 1.06 9.27 -17.85
C ALA A 119 0.08 8.31 -18.51
N ALA A 120 -1.23 8.52 -18.29
CA ALA A 120 -2.31 7.68 -18.79
C ALA A 120 -2.12 6.17 -18.52
N SER A 121 -1.51 5.80 -17.39
CA SER A 121 -1.21 4.41 -17.05
C SER A 121 -1.46 4.10 -15.58
N SER A 122 -1.30 2.82 -15.21
CA SER A 122 -1.38 2.39 -13.82
C SER A 122 -0.32 1.34 -13.50
N ALA A 123 -0.02 1.20 -12.22
CA ALA A 123 0.84 0.14 -11.70
C ALA A 123 0.26 -0.39 -10.39
N THR A 124 0.32 -1.72 -10.21
CA THR A 124 -0.02 -2.36 -8.95
C THR A 124 1.25 -2.80 -8.25
N PHE A 125 1.28 -2.58 -6.94
CA PHE A 125 2.40 -2.88 -6.08
C PHE A 125 1.97 -3.84 -4.98
N VAL A 126 2.89 -4.72 -4.60
CA VAL A 126 2.75 -5.65 -3.49
C VAL A 126 3.84 -5.31 -2.48
N GLY A 127 3.45 -4.90 -1.27
CA GLY A 127 4.35 -4.74 -0.14
C GLY A 127 4.36 -6.01 0.70
N VAL A 128 5.55 -6.56 0.96
CA VAL A 128 5.76 -7.77 1.76
C VAL A 128 6.52 -7.40 3.04
N PHE A 129 5.95 -7.74 4.19
CA PHE A 129 6.63 -7.58 5.47
C PHE A 129 7.79 -8.59 5.57
N THR A 130 9.01 -8.08 5.70
CA THR A 130 10.26 -8.87 5.85
C THR A 130 10.80 -8.84 7.28
N ALA A 131 10.37 -7.86 8.07
CA ALA A 131 10.47 -7.80 9.54
C ALA A 131 9.30 -6.95 10.07
N ALA A 132 9.16 -6.81 11.38
CA ALA A 132 8.05 -6.06 12.02
C ALA A 132 7.89 -4.63 11.45
N ASP A 133 9.01 -3.92 11.27
CA ASP A 133 9.04 -2.56 10.73
C ASP A 133 9.80 -2.48 9.40
N THR A 134 9.85 -3.58 8.65
CA THR A 134 10.59 -3.63 7.37
C THR A 134 9.74 -4.24 6.26
N VAL A 135 9.54 -3.49 5.19
CA VAL A 135 8.72 -3.89 4.04
C VAL A 135 9.52 -3.83 2.73
N SER A 136 9.46 -4.90 1.97
CA SER A 136 9.93 -4.94 0.58
C SER A 136 8.76 -4.74 -0.37
N ILE A 137 8.84 -3.78 -1.30
CA ILE A 137 7.77 -3.49 -2.25
C ILE A 137 8.22 -3.85 -3.65
N TYR A 138 7.36 -4.60 -4.35
CA TYR A 138 7.55 -5.05 -5.72
C TYR A 138 6.42 -4.53 -6.61
N ARG A 139 6.68 -4.39 -7.90
CA ARG A 139 5.64 -4.17 -8.92
C ARG A 139 5.10 -5.53 -9.39
N LYS A 140 3.77 -5.65 -9.44
CA LYS A 140 3.02 -6.85 -9.87
C LYS A 140 2.59 -6.73 -11.33
#